data_AF-A0A837JAN8-F1
#
_entry.id   AF-A0A837JAN8-F1
#
_cell.length_a   1.000
_cell.length_b   1.000
_cell.length_c   1.000
_cell.angle_alpha   90.00
_cell.angle_beta   90.00
_cell.angle_gamma   90.00
#
_symmetry.space_group_name_H-M   'P 1'
#
loop_
_entity.id
_entity.type
_entity.pdbx_description
1 polymer ?
#
loop_
_entity_poly.entity_id
_entity_poly.type
_entity_poly.pdbx_seq_one_letter_code
_entity_poly.pdbx_strand_id
1 'polypeptide(L)' 'MKIKAILSSGRFRIFNVFKFEDLKAITTLYPRWEYMS' A
#
# COMPACT_ATOMS: atom_id res chain seq x y z
N MET A 1 0.80 -10.79 1.88
CA MET A 1 1.61 -9.59 2.16
C MET A 1 0.67 -8.46 2.54
N LYS A 2 1.05 -7.58 3.46
CA LYS A 2 0.23 -6.40 3.80
C LYS A 2 0.99 -5.12 3.45
N ILE A 3 0.31 -4.16 2.84
CA ILE A 3 0.85 -2.82 2.61
C ILE A 3 0.01 -1.82 3.38
N LYS A 4 0.66 -0.94 4.13
CA LYS A 4 0.08 0.26 4.70
C LYS A 4 0.39 1.44 3.78
N ALA A 5 -0.61 1.96 3.11
CA ALA A 5 -0.50 3.17 2.30
C ALA A 5 -0.82 4.41 3.14
N ILE A 6 -0.01 5.44 3.05
CA ILE A 6 -0.21 6.74 3.71
C ILE A 6 -0.84 7.69 2.70
N LEU A 7 -2.02 8.20 3.04
CA LEU A 7 -2.78 9.13 2.22
C LEU A 7 -2.27 10.56 2.43
N SER A 8 -2.50 11.43 1.45
CA SER A 8 -2.20 12.87 1.55
C SER A 8 -2.94 13.56 2.70
N SER A 9 -4.06 13.00 3.13
CA SER A 9 -4.83 13.46 4.30
C SER A 9 -4.20 13.11 5.65
N GLY A 10 -3.05 12.42 5.68
CA GLY A 10 -2.39 11.95 6.90
C GLY A 10 -2.99 10.67 7.49
N ARG A 11 -4.09 10.16 6.93
CA ARG A 11 -4.65 8.85 7.27
C ARG A 11 -3.86 7.74 6.58
N PHE A 12 -4.01 6.50 7.05
CA PHE A 12 -3.47 5.34 6.35
C PHE A 12 -4.56 4.33 6.03
N ARG A 13 -4.30 3.51 5.01
CA ARG A 13 -5.15 2.39 4.62
C ARG A 13 -4.29 1.13 4.48
N ILE A 14 -4.79 0.01 4.98
CA ILE A 14 -4.11 -1.28 4.88
C ILE A 14 -4.72 -2.08 3.73
N PHE A 15 -3.86 -2.60 2.85
CA PHE A 15 -4.21 -3.46 1.74
C PHE A 15 -3.63 -4.84 1.96
N ASN A 16 -4.48 -5.87 1.83
CA ASN A 16 -4.02 -7.24 1.72
C ASN A 16 -3.63 -7.50 0.27
N VAL A 17 -2.37 -7.83 0.06
CA VAL A 17 -1.77 -8.06 -1.25
C VAL A 17 -1.48 -9.54 -1.40
N PHE A 18 -2.05 -10.14 -2.43
CA PHE A 18 -1.92 -11.56 -2.75
C PHE A 18 -1.09 -11.79 -4.01
N LYS A 19 -1.12 -10.86 -4.97
CA LYS A 19 -0.32 -10.91 -6.20
C LYS A 19 0.67 -9.76 -6.28
N PHE A 20 1.76 -9.97 -6.99
CA PHE A 20 2.77 -8.93 -7.21
C PHE A 20 2.28 -7.77 -8.07
N GLU A 21 1.31 -8.02 -8.96
CA GLU A 21 0.66 -6.99 -9.78
C GLU A 21 -0.13 -6.00 -8.91
N ASP A 22 -0.86 -6.51 -7.91
CA ASP A 22 -1.59 -5.69 -6.94
C ASP A 22 -0.63 -4.79 -6.15
N LEU A 23 0.55 -5.33 -5.80
CA LEU A 23 1.62 -4.57 -5.15
C LEU A 23 2.02 -3.37 -6.01
N LYS A 24 2.35 -3.61 -7.28
CA LYS A 24 2.75 -2.55 -8.23
C LYS A 24 1.68 -1.48 -8.38
N ALA A 25 0.41 -1.87 -8.47
CA ALA A 25 -0.71 -0.93 -8.57
C ALA A 25 -0.79 -0.05 -7.31
N ILE A 26 -0.72 -0.64 -6.12
CA ILE A 26 -0.80 0.07 -4.84
C ILE A 26 0.39 1.02 -4.67
N THR A 27 1.62 0.57 -4.94
CA THR A 27 2.81 1.42 -4.76
C THR A 27 2.90 2.55 -5.78
N THR A 28 2.24 2.41 -6.93
CA THR A 28 2.12 3.48 -7.94
C THR A 28 1.08 4.51 -7.53
N LEU A 29 -0.07 4.07 -7.01
CA LEU A 29 -1.16 4.95 -6.58
C LEU A 29 -0.87 5.68 -5.27
N TYR A 30 -0.12 5.05 -4.38
CA TYR A 30 0.21 5.58 -3.06
C TYR A 30 1.73 5.74 -2.95
N PRO A 31 2.28 6.94 -3.19
CA PRO A 31 3.74 7.15 -3.20
C PRO A 31 4.39 6.96 -1.83
N ARG A 32 3.61 7.07 -0.74
CA ARG A 32 4.06 6.79 0.62
C ARG A 32 3.40 5.52 1.10
N TRP A 33 4.19 4.49 1.33
CA TRP A 33 3.70 3.19 1.78
C TRP A 33 4.76 2.46 2.60
N GLU A 34 4.31 1.53 3.44
CA GLU A 34 5.15 0.68 4.28
C GLU A 34 4.71 -0.77 4.10
N TYR A 35 5.68 -1.67 3.92
CA TYR A 35 5.42 -3.11 3.98
C TYR A 35 5.17 -3.51 5.43
N MET A 36 4.17 -4.35 5.66
CA MET A 36 3.86 -4.94 6.97
C MET A 36 4.06 -6.45 6.91
N SER A 37 4.91 -6.99 7.80
CA SER A 37 5.13 -8.43 7.97
C SER A 37 3.91 -9.13 8.56
#